data_AF-A0A1F4UMT2-F1
#
_entry.id   AF-A0A1F4UMT2-F1
#
_cell.length_a   1.000
_cell.length_b   1.000
_cell.length_c   1.000
_cell.angle_alpha   90.00
_cell.angle_beta   90.00
_cell.angle_gamma   90.00
#
_symmetry.space_group_name_H-M   'P 1'
#
loop_
_entity.id
_entity.type
_entity.pdbx_description
1 polymer ?
#
loop_
_entity_poly.entity_id
_entity_poly.type
_entity_poly.pdbx_seq_one_letter_code
_entity_poly.pdbx_strand_id
1 'polypeptide(L)'
;MNPTQQKEQRVGVFVDIQNMYYSAKNLYFSKVNYANVLKDAVAQRRLLRAFAYVVKADISDEQNFFEALEKIGFEVRVKELQVFLGGAKKGDWDVGLCMDAVRMLSKIDVLVLVSGDGDYTDLLDYARSQGVRTEVICFGKTGSARLFEEADEVIDMGKSPSKYLIKMKTNEKSREQPQPTQ
;
A
#
# COMPACT_ATOMS: atom_id res chain seq x y z
N MET A 1 -13.88 -9.81 18.12
CA MET A 1 -13.96 -8.45 17.55
C MET A 1 -12.99 -7.59 18.33
N ASN A 2 -12.19 -6.75 17.66
CA ASN A 2 -11.36 -5.78 18.34
C ASN A 2 -12.32 -4.76 19.01
N PRO A 3 -12.39 -4.68 20.35
CA PRO A 3 -13.40 -3.87 21.05
C PRO A 3 -13.29 -2.36 20.75
N THR A 4 -12.18 -1.95 20.13
CA THR A 4 -11.90 -0.56 19.78
C THR A 4 -12.28 -0.20 18.33
N GLN A 5 -12.72 -1.18 17.52
CA GLN A 5 -13.23 -0.97 16.17
C GLN A 5 -14.76 -0.94 16.18
N GLN A 6 -15.33 0.24 15.98
CA GLN A 6 -16.78 0.46 15.99
C GLN A 6 -17.31 0.67 14.57
N LYS A 7 -18.48 0.13 14.25
CA LYS A 7 -18.99 0.06 12.86
C LYS A 7 -19.23 1.44 12.23
N GLU A 8 -19.52 2.45 13.04
CA GLU A 8 -19.78 3.82 12.63
C GLU A 8 -18.53 4.63 12.29
N GLN A 9 -17.33 4.14 12.67
CA GLN A 9 -16.07 4.81 12.37
C GLN A 9 -15.90 5.03 10.87
N ARG A 10 -15.56 6.25 10.49
CA ARG A 10 -15.25 6.66 9.12
C ARG A 10 -13.78 6.37 8.84
N VAL A 11 -13.51 5.49 7.89
CA VAL A 11 -12.16 5.02 7.58
C VAL A 11 -11.64 5.71 6.31
N GLY A 12 -10.44 6.29 6.40
CA GLY A 12 -9.64 6.68 5.24
C GLY A 12 -8.50 5.69 5.03
N VAL A 13 -8.38 5.13 3.83
CA VAL A 13 -7.31 4.16 3.49
C VAL A 13 -6.33 4.81 2.53
N PHE A 14 -5.03 4.72 2.83
CA PHE A 14 -3.96 5.32 2.03
C PHE A 14 -2.91 4.25 1.72
N VAL A 15 -2.77 3.88 0.44
CA VAL A 15 -1.94 2.75 0.02
C VAL A 15 -0.73 3.23 -0.76
N ASP A 16 0.46 2.96 -0.22
CA ASP A 16 1.71 3.07 -0.97
C ASP A 16 1.93 1.79 -1.79
N ILE A 17 1.57 1.87 -3.07
CA ILE A 17 1.58 0.71 -3.96
C ILE A 17 3.02 0.27 -4.25
N GLN A 18 3.98 1.20 -4.32
CA GLN A 18 5.37 0.84 -4.58
C GLN A 18 5.96 0.08 -3.39
N ASN A 19 5.79 0.59 -2.17
CA ASN A 19 6.29 -0.07 -0.96
C ASN A 19 5.72 -1.49 -0.82
N MET A 20 4.42 -1.66 -1.03
CA MET A 20 3.75 -2.96 -0.98
C MET A 20 4.17 -3.90 -2.11
N TYR A 21 4.32 -3.38 -3.34
CA TYR A 21 4.77 -4.17 -4.49
C TYR A 21 6.17 -4.76 -4.27
N TYR A 22 7.14 -3.92 -3.87
CA TYR A 22 8.50 -4.37 -3.65
C TYR A 22 8.58 -5.34 -2.46
N SER A 23 7.84 -5.07 -1.39
CA SER A 23 7.77 -5.98 -0.24
C SER A 23 7.25 -7.37 -0.64
N ALA A 24 6.13 -7.44 -1.35
CA ALA A 24 5.55 -8.71 -1.79
C ALA A 24 6.45 -9.46 -2.80
N LYS A 25 7.05 -8.73 -3.73
CA LYS A 25 7.97 -9.30 -4.73
C LYS A 25 9.22 -9.87 -4.09
N ASN A 26 9.87 -9.12 -3.20
CA ASN A 26 11.16 -9.50 -2.63
C ASN A 26 11.02 -10.59 -1.56
N LEU A 27 9.98 -10.53 -0.73
CA LEU A 27 9.77 -11.50 0.35
C LEU A 27 9.08 -12.79 -0.12
N TYR A 28 8.20 -12.71 -1.11
CA TYR A 28 7.28 -13.81 -1.45
C TYR A 28 7.13 -14.10 -2.95
N PHE A 29 7.87 -13.40 -3.82
CA PHE A 29 7.80 -13.58 -5.27
C PHE A 29 6.35 -13.55 -5.82
N SER A 30 5.51 -12.70 -5.22
CA SER A 30 4.06 -12.68 -5.43
C SER A 30 3.52 -11.25 -5.55
N LYS A 31 2.29 -11.10 -6.03
CA LYS A 31 1.57 -9.82 -6.08
C LYS A 31 0.68 -9.66 -4.84
N VAL A 32 0.40 -8.43 -4.43
CA VAL A 32 -0.54 -8.17 -3.33
C VAL A 32 -1.99 -8.31 -3.80
N ASN A 33 -2.83 -8.93 -2.97
CA ASN A 33 -4.28 -8.97 -3.13
C ASN A 33 -4.92 -7.73 -2.50
N TYR A 34 -4.96 -6.63 -3.24
CA TYR A 34 -5.49 -5.36 -2.74
C TYR A 34 -6.97 -5.39 -2.37
N ALA A 35 -7.76 -6.33 -2.90
CA ALA A 35 -9.17 -6.51 -2.52
C ALA A 35 -9.29 -6.98 -1.06
N ASN A 36 -8.46 -7.95 -0.66
CA ASN A 36 -8.43 -8.42 0.72
C ASN A 36 -7.82 -7.39 1.66
N VAL A 37 -6.80 -6.65 1.21
CA VAL A 37 -6.23 -5.52 1.98
C VAL A 37 -7.30 -4.47 2.27
N LEU A 38 -8.05 -4.01 1.26
CA LEU A 38 -9.10 -3.02 1.46
C LEU A 38 -10.20 -3.54 2.39
N LYS A 39 -10.60 -4.80 2.21
CA LYS A 39 -11.62 -5.44 3.06
C LYS A 39 -11.22 -5.43 4.53
N ASP A 40 -9.98 -5.79 4.84
CA ASP A 40 -9.49 -5.83 6.23
C ASP A 40 -9.18 -4.43 6.78
N ALA A 41 -8.70 -3.51 5.94
CA ALA A 41 -8.55 -2.10 6.30
C ALA A 41 -9.88 -1.50 6.76
N VAL A 42 -10.97 -1.79 6.05
CA VAL A 42 -12.29 -1.28 6.40
C VAL A 42 -12.89 -2.02 7.60
N ALA A 43 -12.67 -3.34 7.72
CA ALA A 43 -13.12 -4.15 8.87
C ALA A 43 -14.61 -3.97 9.23
N GLN A 44 -15.50 -3.91 8.22
CA GLN A 44 -16.96 -3.65 8.38
C GLN A 44 -17.33 -2.27 8.95
N ARG A 45 -16.40 -1.31 8.92
CA ARG A 45 -16.65 0.10 9.26
C ARG A 45 -17.08 0.89 8.02
N ARG A 46 -17.33 2.18 8.17
CA ARG A 46 -17.74 3.06 7.06
C ARG A 46 -16.52 3.55 6.29
N LEU A 47 -16.23 2.96 5.12
CA LEU A 47 -15.22 3.51 4.21
C LEU A 47 -15.65 4.89 3.70
N LEU A 48 -14.81 5.91 3.89
CA LEU A 48 -15.03 7.24 3.34
C LEU A 48 -14.32 7.44 2.01
N ARG A 49 -13.01 7.16 1.97
CA ARG A 49 -12.18 7.16 0.75
C ARG A 49 -11.04 6.16 0.89
N ALA A 50 -10.62 5.59 -0.22
CA ALA A 50 -9.45 4.73 -0.32
C ALA A 50 -8.57 5.22 -1.47
N PHE A 51 -7.36 5.67 -1.18
CA PHE A 51 -6.42 6.16 -2.19
C PHE A 51 -5.33 5.14 -2.45
N ALA A 52 -5.04 4.88 -3.72
CA ALA A 52 -3.91 4.06 -4.14
C ALA A 52 -2.89 4.90 -4.89
N TYR A 53 -1.72 5.10 -4.30
CA TYR A 53 -0.66 5.94 -4.84
C TYR A 53 0.28 5.12 -5.69
N VAL A 54 0.25 5.33 -7.01
CA VAL A 54 1.01 4.57 -7.98
C VAL A 54 1.98 5.48 -8.73
N VAL A 55 3.23 5.06 -8.80
CA VAL A 55 4.22 5.72 -9.65
C VAL A 55 4.29 4.92 -10.94
N LYS A 56 4.14 5.63 -12.05
CA LYS A 56 4.18 5.02 -13.37
C LYS A 56 5.60 4.48 -13.64
N ALA A 57 5.70 3.20 -13.95
CA ALA A 57 6.91 2.54 -14.40
C ALA A 57 6.64 1.99 -15.81
N ASP A 58 7.59 2.12 -16.74
CA ASP A 58 7.43 1.64 -18.12
C ASP A 58 7.35 0.10 -18.20
N ILE A 59 6.25 -0.49 -17.75
CA ILE A 59 6.00 -1.93 -17.72
C ILE A 59 4.70 -2.20 -18.48
N SER A 60 4.69 -3.26 -19.29
CA SER A 60 3.46 -3.79 -19.88
C SER A 60 2.46 -4.19 -18.78
N ASP A 61 1.16 -3.94 -18.98
CA ASP A 61 0.01 -4.19 -18.07
C ASP A 61 -0.30 -3.15 -16.97
N GLU A 62 0.29 -1.96 -16.96
CA GLU A 62 -0.07 -0.91 -15.98
C GLU A 62 -1.56 -0.53 -16.01
N GLN A 63 -2.12 -0.34 -17.21
CA GLN A 63 -3.51 0.09 -17.37
C GLN A 63 -4.49 -0.92 -16.75
N ASN A 64 -4.27 -2.22 -17.01
CA ASN A 64 -5.07 -3.30 -16.44
C ASN A 64 -4.97 -3.34 -14.91
N PHE A 65 -3.80 -3.02 -14.35
CA PHE A 65 -3.61 -2.95 -12.91
C PHE A 65 -4.34 -1.76 -12.29
N PHE A 66 -4.30 -0.58 -12.92
CA PHE A 66 -5.03 0.60 -12.42
C PHE A 66 -6.55 0.37 -12.46
N GLU A 67 -7.06 -0.16 -13.57
CA GLU A 67 -8.48 -0.53 -13.68
C GLU A 67 -8.89 -1.57 -12.63
N ALA A 68 -8.01 -2.51 -12.29
CA ALA A 68 -8.29 -3.48 -11.23
C ALA A 68 -8.40 -2.80 -9.85
N LEU A 69 -7.51 -1.84 -9.54
CA LEU A 69 -7.59 -1.06 -8.30
C LEU A 69 -8.88 -0.23 -8.22
N GLU A 70 -9.26 0.42 -9.32
CA GLU A 70 -10.51 1.19 -9.40
C GLU A 70 -11.74 0.29 -9.21
N LYS A 71 -11.76 -0.89 -9.84
CA LYS A 71 -12.83 -1.90 -9.66
C LYS A 71 -12.93 -2.42 -8.24
N ILE A 72 -11.81 -2.47 -7.51
CA ILE A 72 -11.79 -2.82 -6.08
C ILE A 72 -12.40 -1.69 -5.22
N GLY A 73 -12.36 -0.45 -5.69
CA GLY A 73 -12.91 0.72 -5.01
C GLY A 73 -11.86 1.76 -4.59
N PHE A 74 -10.64 1.69 -5.13
CA PHE A 74 -9.63 2.71 -4.89
C PHE A 74 -9.74 3.90 -5.85
N GLU A 75 -9.48 5.09 -5.33
CA GLU A 75 -9.15 6.28 -6.09
C GLU A 75 -7.66 6.24 -6.43
N VAL A 76 -7.32 5.91 -7.68
CA VAL A 76 -5.93 5.76 -8.11
C VAL A 76 -5.30 7.13 -8.37
N ARG A 77 -4.16 7.38 -7.73
CA ARG A 77 -3.33 8.58 -7.89
C ARG A 77 -2.06 8.20 -8.63
N VAL A 78 -1.94 8.60 -9.89
CA VAL A 78 -0.78 8.28 -10.74
C VAL A 78 0.20 9.44 -10.79
N LYS A 79 1.49 9.20 -10.50
CA LYS A 79 2.57 10.19 -10.67
C LYS A 79 3.51 9.71 -11.76
N GLU A 80 3.79 10.62 -12.69
CA GLU A 80 4.80 10.40 -13.70
C GLU A 80 6.18 10.56 -13.08
N LEU A 81 7.08 9.67 -13.50
CA LEU A 81 8.44 9.63 -13.01
C LEU A 81 9.21 10.81 -13.59
N GLN A 82 9.61 11.77 -12.75
CA GLN A 82 10.34 12.94 -13.22
C GLN A 82 11.80 12.58 -13.47
N VAL A 83 12.24 12.83 -14.70
CA VAL A 83 13.64 12.70 -15.11
C VAL A 83 14.26 14.09 -15.06
N PHE A 84 15.21 14.28 -14.14
CA PHE A 84 15.94 15.54 -14.03
C PHE A 84 17.06 15.62 -15.07
N LEU A 85 17.50 16.83 -15.38
CA LEU A 85 18.58 17.13 -16.36
C LEU A 85 19.90 16.37 -16.09
N GLY A 86 20.11 15.84 -14.88
CA GLY A 86 21.26 14.99 -14.52
C GLY A 86 21.02 13.48 -14.62
N GLY A 87 19.91 13.02 -15.20
CA GLY A 87 19.55 11.59 -15.31
C GLY A 87 18.99 10.98 -14.03
N ALA A 88 18.97 11.73 -12.91
CA ALA A 88 18.32 11.31 -11.69
C ALA A 88 16.80 11.17 -11.91
N LYS A 89 16.28 10.02 -11.51
CA LYS A 89 14.87 9.67 -11.57
C LYS A 89 14.28 9.82 -10.17
N LYS A 90 13.39 10.79 -9.98
CA LYS A 90 12.70 10.98 -8.69
C LYS A 90 11.19 10.95 -8.89
N GLY A 91 10.50 10.22 -8.04
CA GLY A 91 9.06 10.06 -8.16
C GLY A 91 8.55 9.09 -7.12
N ASP A 92 8.67 9.43 -5.84
CA ASP A 92 7.87 8.83 -4.77
C ASP A 92 6.54 9.59 -4.63
N TRP A 93 5.59 8.98 -3.91
CA TRP A 93 4.32 9.61 -3.59
C TRP A 93 4.26 10.15 -2.17
N ASP A 94 5.31 10.01 -1.37
CA ASP A 94 5.29 10.17 0.09
C ASP A 94 4.69 11.50 0.52
N VAL A 95 5.18 12.61 -0.06
CA VAL A 95 4.65 13.96 0.22
C VAL A 95 3.18 14.08 -0.20
N GLY A 96 2.82 13.56 -1.38
CA GLY A 96 1.44 13.65 -1.88
C GLY A 96 0.46 12.84 -1.03
N LEU A 97 0.86 11.63 -0.61
CA LEU A 97 0.13 10.77 0.30
C LEU A 97 -0.08 11.47 1.64
N CYS A 98 1.00 11.97 2.26
CA CYS A 98 0.92 12.71 3.52
C CYS A 98 -0.04 13.90 3.43
N MET A 99 0.05 14.69 2.37
CA MET A 99 -0.81 15.87 2.19
C MET A 99 -2.28 15.51 2.04
N ASP A 100 -2.61 14.44 1.31
CA ASP A 100 -3.98 13.97 1.18
C ASP A 100 -4.51 13.37 2.48
N ALA A 101 -3.69 12.61 3.20
CA ALA A 101 -4.03 12.10 4.52
C ALA A 101 -4.36 13.23 5.50
N VAL A 102 -3.48 14.24 5.60
CA VAL A 102 -3.69 15.43 6.45
C VAL A 102 -4.99 16.16 6.12
N ARG A 103 -5.31 16.34 4.82
CA ARG A 103 -6.58 16.98 4.39
C ARG A 103 -7.83 16.16 4.75
N MET A 104 -7.67 14.86 4.97
CA MET A 104 -8.76 13.96 5.33
C MET A 104 -8.97 13.83 6.83
N LEU A 105 -7.98 14.14 7.68
CA LEU A 105 -8.02 13.90 9.13
C LEU A 105 -9.28 14.45 9.80
N SER A 106 -9.77 15.64 9.41
CA SER A 106 -10.99 16.23 9.98
C SER A 106 -12.30 15.52 9.57
N LYS A 107 -12.23 14.56 8.65
CA LYS A 107 -13.38 13.86 8.05
C LYS A 107 -13.42 12.37 8.37
N ILE A 108 -12.33 11.82 8.90
CA ILE A 108 -12.18 10.40 9.23
C ILE A 108 -11.98 10.24 10.74
N ASP A 109 -12.35 9.07 11.24
CA ASP A 109 -12.10 8.66 12.63
C ASP A 109 -10.90 7.71 12.69
N VAL A 110 -10.58 7.06 11.56
CA VAL A 110 -9.48 6.10 11.42
C VAL A 110 -8.70 6.36 10.14
N LEU A 111 -7.38 6.53 10.27
CA LEU A 111 -6.43 6.51 9.17
C LEU A 111 -5.79 5.12 9.09
N VAL A 112 -6.01 4.43 7.98
CA VAL A 112 -5.32 3.17 7.68
C VAL A 112 -4.24 3.43 6.64
N LEU A 113 -2.98 3.34 7.06
CA LEU A 113 -1.83 3.41 6.19
C LEU A 113 -1.44 2.00 5.75
N VAL A 114 -1.44 1.75 4.45
CA VAL A 114 -0.94 0.51 3.87
C VAL A 114 0.47 0.77 3.32
N SER A 115 1.44 0.80 4.23
CA SER A 115 2.87 0.94 3.95
C SER A 115 3.69 0.41 5.13
N GLY A 116 4.90 -0.06 4.87
CA GLY A 116 5.90 -0.34 5.91
C GLY A 116 6.93 0.78 6.10
N ASP A 117 6.84 1.87 5.33
CA ASP A 117 7.86 2.91 5.30
C ASP A 117 7.88 3.76 6.58
N GLY A 118 9.06 3.90 7.18
CA GLY A 118 9.28 4.68 8.40
C GLY A 118 9.13 6.18 8.19
N ASP A 119 9.21 6.67 6.95
CA ASP A 119 9.06 8.10 6.66
C ASP A 119 7.63 8.61 6.93
N TYR A 120 6.65 7.70 7.08
CA TYR A 120 5.29 8.03 7.48
C TYR A 120 5.07 8.12 9.00
N THR A 121 6.09 7.88 9.83
CA THR A 121 5.94 7.95 11.30
C THR A 121 5.39 9.30 11.75
N ASP A 122 5.88 10.41 11.21
CA ASP A 122 5.43 11.76 11.61
C ASP A 122 3.97 12.03 11.16
N LEU A 123 3.52 11.38 10.07
CA LEU A 123 2.11 11.44 9.65
C LEU A 123 1.21 10.77 10.68
N LEU A 124 1.62 9.62 11.21
CA LEU A 124 0.86 8.87 12.23
C LEU A 124 0.81 9.65 13.54
N ASP A 125 1.95 10.14 14.02
CA ASP A 125 1.99 10.96 15.25
C ASP A 125 1.08 12.19 15.11
N TYR A 126 1.16 12.90 13.98
CA TYR A 126 0.28 14.04 13.72
C TYR A 126 -1.20 13.63 13.68
N ALA A 127 -1.56 12.55 12.98
CA ALA A 127 -2.94 12.07 12.93
C ALA A 127 -3.49 11.73 14.33
N ARG A 128 -2.67 11.06 15.15
CA ARG A 128 -3.00 10.72 16.54
C ARG A 128 -3.20 11.97 17.38
N SER A 129 -2.37 13.00 17.20
CA SER A 129 -2.54 14.30 17.87
C SER A 129 -3.87 14.99 17.53
N GLN A 130 -4.46 14.68 16.37
CA GLN A 130 -5.77 15.17 15.95
C GLN A 130 -6.94 14.27 16.43
N GLY A 131 -6.66 13.26 17.26
CA GLY A 131 -7.65 12.31 17.76
C GLY A 131 -8.09 11.26 16.73
N VAL A 132 -7.34 11.09 15.64
CA VAL A 132 -7.61 10.07 14.63
C VAL A 132 -6.86 8.80 15.02
N ARG A 133 -7.56 7.67 15.06
CA ARG A 133 -6.93 6.35 15.27
C ARG A 133 -6.06 6.02 14.07
N THR A 134 -4.87 5.50 14.33
CA THR A 134 -3.90 5.13 13.30
C THR A 134 -3.74 3.62 13.21
N GLU A 135 -3.85 3.08 12.01
CA GLU A 135 -3.67 1.65 11.76
C GLU A 135 -2.70 1.45 10.61
N VAL A 136 -1.82 0.46 10.73
CA VAL A 136 -0.83 0.12 9.70
C VAL A 136 -1.10 -1.28 9.17
N ILE A 137 -1.11 -1.44 7.86
CA ILE A 137 -1.13 -2.74 7.19
C ILE A 137 0.11 -2.86 6.32
N CYS A 138 0.96 -3.85 6.59
CA CYS A 138 2.18 -4.06 5.81
C CYS A 138 2.66 -5.51 5.89
N PHE A 139 3.80 -5.80 5.28
CA PHE A 139 4.56 -7.02 5.58
C PHE A 139 5.53 -6.72 6.73
N GLY A 140 5.31 -7.31 7.90
CA GLY A 140 6.05 -6.97 9.12
C GLY A 140 7.57 -7.11 9.01
N LYS A 141 8.05 -7.99 8.11
CA LYS A 141 9.49 -8.18 7.84
C LYS A 141 10.17 -6.99 7.15
N THR A 142 9.42 -6.13 6.48
CA THR A 142 9.94 -4.96 5.75
C THR A 142 9.46 -3.64 6.32
N GLY A 143 8.66 -3.65 7.39
CA GLY A 143 8.17 -2.43 8.01
C GLY A 143 9.08 -1.88 9.10
N SER A 144 9.03 -0.56 9.28
CA SER A 144 9.77 0.17 10.32
C SER A 144 9.20 -0.11 11.72
N ALA A 145 10.08 -0.47 12.66
CA ALA A 145 9.70 -0.63 14.07
C ALA A 145 9.13 0.67 14.66
N ARG A 146 9.70 1.82 14.30
CA ARG A 146 9.23 3.13 14.76
C ARG A 146 7.82 3.45 14.25
N LEU A 147 7.51 3.06 13.01
CA LEU A 147 6.15 3.19 12.48
C LEU A 147 5.16 2.34 13.27
N PHE A 148 5.56 1.12 13.65
CA PHE A 148 4.71 0.21 14.43
C PHE A 148 4.49 0.68 15.87
N GLU A 149 5.48 1.33 16.47
CA GLU A 149 5.35 1.92 17.81
C GLU A 149 4.35 3.09 17.84
N GLU A 150 4.29 3.88 16.76
CA GLU A 150 3.32 4.99 16.66
C GLU A 150 1.90 4.55 16.29
N ALA A 151 1.74 3.39 15.64
CA ALA A 151 0.44 2.90 15.21
C ALA A 151 -0.39 2.32 16.37
N ASP A 152 -1.67 2.69 16.46
CA ASP A 152 -2.60 2.08 17.44
C ASP A 152 -2.87 0.60 17.14
N GLU A 153 -2.78 0.20 15.87
CA GLU A 153 -2.95 -1.19 15.44
C GLU A 153 -2.05 -1.52 14.24
N VAL A 154 -1.45 -2.70 14.23
CA VAL A 154 -0.64 -3.20 13.11
C VAL A 154 -1.14 -4.55 12.63
N ILE A 155 -1.52 -4.62 11.36
CA ILE A 155 -1.88 -5.85 10.65
C ILE A 155 -0.68 -6.29 9.82
N ASP A 156 0.01 -7.33 10.29
CA ASP A 156 1.09 -7.96 9.55
C ASP A 156 0.54 -9.00 8.55
N MET A 157 0.51 -8.63 7.27
CA MET A 157 0.10 -9.50 6.16
C MET A 157 0.96 -10.75 6.04
N GLY A 158 2.22 -10.69 6.50
CA GLY A 158 3.16 -11.80 6.51
C GLY A 158 2.73 -12.96 7.44
N LYS A 159 1.83 -12.71 8.39
CA LYS A 159 1.22 -13.75 9.24
C LYS A 159 0.12 -14.54 8.51
N SER A 160 -0.39 -14.06 7.39
CA SER A 160 -1.44 -14.73 6.60
C SER A 160 -1.22 -14.55 5.09
N PRO A 161 -0.07 -15.00 4.55
CA PRO A 161 0.35 -14.69 3.18
C PRO A 161 -0.64 -15.22 2.13
N SER A 162 -1.29 -16.35 2.36
CA SER A 162 -2.30 -16.92 1.44
C SER A 162 -3.53 -16.02 1.24
N LYS A 163 -3.82 -15.14 2.21
CA LYS A 163 -4.92 -14.16 2.12
C LYS A 163 -4.51 -12.93 1.32
N TYR A 164 -3.28 -12.45 1.52
CA TYR A 164 -2.82 -11.16 0.99
C TYR A 164 -1.98 -11.27 -0.27
N LEU A 165 -1.63 -12.47 -0.73
CA LEU A 165 -0.79 -12.68 -1.91
C LEU A 165 -1.52 -13.44 -3.02
N ILE A 166 -1.26 -13.02 -4.24
CA ILE A 166 -1.65 -13.69 -5.49
C ILE A 166 -0.36 -14.18 -6.14
N LYS A 167 -0.27 -15.50 -6.38
CA LYS A 167 0.89 -16.09 -7.05
C LYS A 167 1.08 -15.46 -8.44
N MET A 168 2.30 -15.04 -8.75
CA MET A 168 2.65 -14.65 -10.11
C MET A 168 2.62 -15.90 -10.99
N LYS A 169 1.92 -15.86 -12.13
CA LYS A 169 2.09 -16.89 -13.16
C LYS A 169 3.51 -16.76 -13.69
N THR A 170 4.35 -17.76 -13.47
CA THR A 170 5.63 -17.87 -14.15
C THR A 170 5.35 -18.04 -15.64
N ASN A 171 5.74 -17.08 -16.48
CA ASN A 171 5.83 -17.32 -17.91
C ASN A 171 6.98 -18.31 -18.12
N GLU A 172 6.68 -19.57 -18.40
CA GLU A 172 7.66 -20.63 -18.68
C GLU A 172 8.47 -20.41 -19.98
N LYS A 173 8.22 -19.32 -20.71
CA LYS A 173 8.85 -19.02 -22.01
C LYS A 173 10.27 -18.45 -21.97
N SER A 174 10.92 -18.31 -20.81
CA SER A 174 12.32 -17.85 -20.73
C SER A 174 13.33 -18.93 -20.34
N ARG A 175 12.95 -20.22 -20.37
CA ARG A 175 13.87 -21.36 -20.26
C ARG A 175 14.12 -22.02 -21.62
N GLU A 176 14.45 -21.25 -22.65
CA GLU A 176 15.23 -21.80 -23.76
C GLU A 176 16.70 -21.72 -23.36
N GLN A 177 17.26 -22.87 -22.98
CA GLN A 177 18.70 -23.03 -22.84
C GLN A 177 19.35 -22.77 -24.21
N PRO A 178 20.45 -22.02 -24.31
CA PRO A 178 21.23 -22.01 -25.55
C PRO A 178 21.71 -23.45 -25.81
N GLN A 179 21.37 -23.99 -26.97
CA GLN A 179 21.89 -25.27 -27.45
C GLN A 179 23.44 -25.20 -27.45
N PRO A 180 24.14 -26.23 -26.96
CA PRO A 180 25.58 -26.30 -27.13
C PRO A 180 25.89 -26.42 -28.61
N THR A 181 26.61 -25.45 -29.15
CA THR A 181 27.18 -25.50 -30.49
C THR A 181 28.16 -26.67 -30.54
N GLN A 182 27.92 -27.63 -31.42
CA GLN A 182 28.93 -28.55 -31.95
C GLN A 182 29.05 -28.31 -33.45
#